data_AF-A0A816TQ39-F1
#
_entry.id   AF-A0A816TQ39-F1
#
_cell.length_a   1.000
_cell.length_b   1.000
_cell.length_c   1.000
_cell.angle_alpha   90.00
_cell.angle_beta   90.00
_cell.angle_gamma   90.00
#
_symmetry.space_group_name_H-M   'P 1'
#
loop_
_entity.id
_entity.type
_entity.pdbx_description
1 polymer ?
#
loop_
_entity_poly.entity_id
_entity_poly.type
_entity_poly.pdbx_seq_one_letter_code
_entity_poly.pdbx_strand_id
1 'polypeptide(L)'
;MATCVNEDKTTSNNPREMSHHSSTDHNETLDVDADFDLDSLEEISIEQLFNKRLICIRCHHNLSHNDKICNKCFSKEKKSIASIFDVNQPLVFTRTLVRLSSEIEDNRKQCNLNHLSRQNNNNDIIFNQVYKELQSRHDSSSFISLLLHLDGINLCKSSKLNLWLLSCSLIELPVHLRYRRFNMIVLSVWIGHREPLHCEVENKL
;
A
#
# COMPACT_ATOMS: atom_id res chain seq x y z
N MET A 1 -23.51 17.60 25.88
CA MET A 1 -24.80 17.58 26.60
C MET A 1 -25.67 18.68 25.99
N ALA A 2 -26.50 18.31 25.01
CA ALA A 2 -27.62 19.07 24.45
C ALA A 2 -28.39 18.11 23.52
N THR A 3 -29.65 17.87 23.85
CA THR A 3 -30.71 17.11 23.15
C THR A 3 -31.34 17.99 22.05
N CYS A 4 -32.18 17.61 21.07
CA CYS A 4 -33.31 16.68 20.94
C CYS A 4 -33.52 16.39 19.42
N VAL A 5 -33.79 15.16 18.96
CA VAL A 5 -35.11 14.55 18.60
C VAL A 5 -35.85 15.20 17.42
N ASN A 6 -36.06 14.42 16.34
CA ASN A 6 -37.41 14.13 15.85
C ASN A 6 -37.42 12.85 14.98
N GLU A 7 -38.23 11.89 15.44
CA GLU A 7 -38.71 10.72 14.71
C GLU A 7 -39.87 11.16 13.80
N ASP A 8 -39.99 10.54 12.63
CA ASP A 8 -41.30 10.37 11.98
C ASP A 8 -41.41 8.96 11.38
N LYS A 9 -42.39 8.23 11.90
CA LYS A 9 -43.07 7.07 11.30
C LYS A 9 -43.96 7.61 10.16
N THR A 10 -44.37 6.96 9.09
CA THR A 10 -44.89 5.61 8.85
C THR A 10 -45.35 5.65 7.38
N THR A 11 -45.23 4.58 6.59
CA THR A 11 -46.37 3.98 5.87
C THR A 11 -45.95 2.72 5.12
N SER A 12 -46.77 1.69 5.29
CA SER A 12 -46.78 0.41 4.59
C SER A 12 -47.07 0.57 3.09
N ASN A 13 -46.59 -0.37 2.27
CA ASN A 13 -47.46 -1.23 1.44
C ASN A 13 -46.62 -2.32 0.74
N ASN A 14 -47.06 -3.56 0.94
CA ASN A 14 -46.70 -4.80 0.22
C ASN A 14 -47.72 -5.01 -0.93
N PRO A 15 -47.65 -6.09 -1.73
CA PRO A 15 -46.59 -6.62 -2.58
C PRO A 15 -47.05 -6.70 -4.06
N ARG A 16 -46.15 -6.96 -5.02
CA ARG A 16 -46.55 -7.46 -6.35
C ARG A 16 -45.56 -8.49 -6.88
N GLU A 17 -46.05 -9.72 -6.98
CA GLU A 17 -45.53 -10.78 -7.83
C GLU A 17 -45.55 -10.33 -9.30
N MET A 18 -44.50 -10.66 -10.07
CA MET A 18 -44.62 -11.57 -11.21
C MET A 18 -43.36 -11.60 -12.08
N SER A 19 -43.17 -12.78 -12.66
CA SER A 19 -42.50 -13.10 -13.93
C SER A 19 -40.99 -13.32 -13.92
N HIS A 20 -40.67 -14.62 -13.96
CA HIS A 20 -39.52 -15.21 -14.62
C HIS A 20 -39.39 -14.70 -16.06
N HIS A 21 -38.25 -14.10 -16.39
CA HIS A 21 -37.67 -14.21 -17.73
C HIS A 21 -36.20 -14.57 -17.61
N SER A 22 -35.94 -15.84 -17.91
CA SER A 22 -34.65 -16.40 -18.28
C SER A 22 -34.23 -15.82 -19.62
N SER A 23 -33.20 -14.97 -19.61
CA SER A 23 -32.44 -14.62 -20.79
C SER A 23 -31.00 -15.02 -20.56
N THR A 24 -30.55 -15.88 -21.46
CA THR A 24 -29.28 -16.57 -21.55
C THR A 24 -28.12 -15.57 -21.62
N ASP A 25 -27.31 -15.52 -20.57
CA ASP A 25 -26.02 -14.84 -20.58
C ASP A 25 -25.03 -15.68 -21.39
N HIS A 26 -24.65 -15.19 -22.56
CA HIS A 26 -23.45 -15.63 -23.25
C HIS A 26 -22.23 -15.11 -22.46
N ASN A 27 -21.77 -15.92 -21.52
CA ASN A 27 -20.41 -15.80 -20.98
C ASN A 27 -19.43 -16.16 -22.10
N GLU A 28 -18.98 -15.16 -22.85
CA GLU A 28 -17.67 -15.22 -23.51
C GLU A 28 -16.60 -15.20 -22.42
N THR A 29 -16.17 -16.38 -21.99
CA THR A 29 -14.90 -16.57 -21.31
C THR A 29 -13.81 -16.11 -22.26
N LEU A 30 -13.33 -14.88 -22.06
CA LEU A 30 -12.04 -14.44 -22.55
C LEU A 30 -10.99 -15.20 -21.74
N ASP A 31 -10.59 -16.36 -22.26
CA ASP A 31 -9.38 -17.05 -21.85
C ASP A 31 -8.20 -16.16 -22.25
N VAL A 32 -7.84 -15.25 -21.35
CA VAL A 32 -6.58 -14.51 -21.43
C VAL A 32 -5.51 -15.45 -20.89
N ASP A 33 -5.13 -16.43 -21.71
CA ASP A 33 -3.89 -17.19 -21.55
C ASP A 33 -2.72 -16.25 -21.86
N ALA A 34 -2.47 -15.30 -20.95
CA ALA A 34 -1.20 -14.65 -20.87
C ALA A 34 -0.25 -15.63 -20.19
N ASP A 35 0.33 -16.53 -20.98
CA ASP A 35 1.55 -17.26 -20.63
C ASP A 35 2.65 -16.21 -20.35
N PHE A 36 2.62 -15.66 -19.14
CA PHE A 36 3.64 -14.76 -18.64
C PHE A 36 4.84 -15.64 -18.29
N ASP A 37 5.73 -15.77 -19.25
CA ASP A 37 6.92 -16.62 -19.22
C ASP A 37 7.79 -16.26 -18.00
N LEU A 38 7.58 -16.95 -16.88
CA LEU A 38 8.24 -16.69 -15.60
C LEU A 38 9.75 -17.00 -15.66
N ASP A 39 10.16 -17.80 -16.63
CA ASP A 39 11.54 -18.26 -16.81
C ASP A 39 12.45 -17.22 -17.49
N SER A 40 11.89 -16.12 -18.02
CA SER A 40 12.68 -15.02 -18.59
C SER A 40 12.98 -13.89 -17.58
N LEU A 41 12.82 -14.14 -16.27
CA LEU A 41 13.18 -13.17 -15.24
C LEU A 41 14.71 -13.14 -15.07
N GLU A 42 15.37 -12.40 -15.96
CA GLU A 42 16.79 -12.05 -15.82
C GLU A 42 17.09 -11.62 -14.37
N GLU A 43 18.24 -12.08 -13.85
CA GLU A 43 18.75 -11.67 -12.54
C GLU A 43 18.88 -10.15 -12.52
N ILE A 44 18.01 -9.49 -11.76
CA ILE A 44 18.08 -8.05 -11.58
C ILE A 44 19.29 -7.75 -10.70
N SER A 45 20.22 -6.95 -11.24
CA SER A 45 21.32 -6.39 -10.45
C SER A 45 20.77 -5.49 -9.34
N ILE A 46 21.34 -5.56 -8.13
CA ILE A 46 20.88 -4.77 -6.98
C ILE A 46 20.88 -3.27 -7.31
N GLU A 47 21.78 -2.83 -8.18
CA GLU A 47 21.93 -1.47 -8.68
C GLU A 47 20.70 -0.99 -9.46
N GLN A 48 19.95 -1.88 -10.11
CA GLN A 48 18.71 -1.56 -10.81
C GLN A 48 17.50 -1.49 -9.87
N LEU A 49 17.59 -2.10 -8.68
CA LEU A 49 16.50 -2.10 -7.70
C LEU A 49 16.42 -0.79 -6.92
N PHE A 50 17.54 -0.11 -6.71
CA PHE A 50 17.58 1.07 -5.85
C PHE A 50 18.06 2.32 -6.59
N ASN A 51 17.28 3.39 -6.50
CA ASN A 51 17.70 4.72 -6.87
C ASN A 51 18.18 5.48 -5.64
N LYS A 52 19.44 5.92 -5.66
CA LYS A 52 20.02 6.71 -4.57
C LYS A 52 19.76 8.19 -4.80
N ARG A 53 19.16 8.87 -3.82
CA ARG A 53 19.02 10.33 -3.77
C ARG A 53 19.68 10.90 -2.52
N LEU A 54 20.18 12.13 -2.64
CA LEU A 54 20.65 12.91 -1.50
C LEU A 54 19.68 14.05 -1.24
N ILE A 55 19.39 14.33 0.02
CA ILE A 55 18.54 15.46 0.38
C ILE A 55 19.12 16.25 1.56
N CYS A 56 18.78 17.53 1.62
CA CYS A 56 19.03 18.33 2.81
C CYS A 56 17.89 18.14 3.82
N ILE A 57 18.18 17.65 5.03
CA ILE A 57 17.16 17.39 6.06
C ILE A 57 16.56 18.67 6.67
N ARG A 58 17.16 19.85 6.41
CA ARG A 58 16.65 21.13 6.92
C ARG A 58 15.59 21.76 6.03
N CYS A 59 15.73 21.61 4.71
CA CYS A 59 14.86 22.27 3.74
C CYS A 59 14.27 21.31 2.69
N HIS A 60 14.53 20.01 2.83
CA HIS A 60 14.06 18.91 1.98
C HIS A 60 14.41 19.06 0.49
N HIS A 61 15.40 19.88 0.16
CA HIS A 61 15.88 20.02 -1.21
C HIS A 61 16.70 18.81 -1.63
N ASN A 62 16.44 18.28 -2.83
CA ASN A 62 17.29 17.27 -3.45
C ASN A 62 18.67 17.86 -3.76
N LEU A 63 19.71 17.09 -3.51
CA LEU A 63 21.10 17.45 -3.70
C LEU A 63 21.71 16.57 -4.80
N SER A 64 22.68 17.12 -5.51
CA SER A 64 23.55 16.36 -6.40
C SER A 64 24.49 15.45 -5.60
N HIS A 65 24.95 14.35 -6.19
CA HIS A 65 25.89 13.42 -5.56
C HIS A 65 27.20 14.07 -5.09
N ASN A 66 27.58 15.19 -5.71
CA ASN A 66 28.81 15.93 -5.39
C ASN A 66 28.61 17.05 -4.37
N ASP A 67 27.36 17.33 -3.96
CA ASP A 67 27.06 18.43 -3.07
C ASP A 67 27.50 18.11 -1.63
N LYS A 68 28.42 18.92 -1.11
CA LYS A 68 28.82 18.89 0.30
C LYS A 68 28.01 19.85 1.18
N ILE A 69 27.28 20.77 0.54
CA ILE A 69 26.54 21.87 1.15
C ILE A 69 25.22 22.00 0.41
N CYS A 70 24.12 22.24 1.13
CA CYS A 70 22.86 22.55 0.48
C CYS A 70 22.91 23.94 -0.16
N ASN A 71 22.73 24.03 -1.47
CA ASN A 71 22.67 25.30 -2.22
C ASN A 71 21.43 26.16 -1.90
N LYS A 72 20.35 25.57 -1.35
CA LYS A 72 19.11 26.27 -1.04
C LYS A 72 19.12 26.97 0.32
N CYS A 73 19.56 26.29 1.38
CA CYS A 73 19.59 26.84 2.74
C CYS A 73 21.01 27.09 3.27
N PHE A 74 22.04 26.89 2.43
CA PHE A 74 23.46 27.09 2.74
C PHE A 74 23.96 26.34 3.99
N SER A 75 23.27 25.26 4.38
CA SER A 75 23.66 24.45 5.52
C SER A 75 25.00 23.75 5.25
N LYS A 76 26.02 24.11 6.05
CA LYS A 76 27.38 23.55 5.96
C LYS A 76 27.58 22.30 6.83
N GLU A 77 26.60 21.95 7.65
CA GLU A 77 26.71 20.81 8.56
C GLU A 77 26.61 19.50 7.77
N LYS A 78 27.64 18.65 7.85
CA LYS A 78 27.58 17.29 7.27
C LYS A 78 26.38 16.48 7.78
N LYS A 79 25.94 16.76 9.01
CA LYS A 79 24.76 16.14 9.63
C LYS A 79 23.43 16.57 9.02
N SER A 80 23.44 17.56 8.12
CA SER A 80 22.24 18.10 7.46
C SER A 80 21.90 17.42 6.13
N ILE A 81 22.62 16.38 5.76
CA ILE A 81 22.40 15.60 4.54
C ILE A 81 21.94 14.20 4.93
N ALA A 82 20.91 13.69 4.27
CA ALA A 82 20.48 12.29 4.33
C ALA A 82 20.62 11.64 2.96
N SER A 83 20.95 10.35 2.96
CA SER A 83 20.91 9.49 1.78
C SER A 83 19.62 8.69 1.80
N ILE A 84 18.90 8.66 0.68
CA ILE A 84 17.67 7.89 0.51
C ILE A 84 17.91 6.90 -0.62
N PHE A 85 17.54 5.65 -0.40
CA PHE A 85 17.61 4.58 -1.39
C PHE A 85 16.19 4.11 -1.67
N ASP A 86 15.59 4.64 -2.74
CA ASP A 86 14.23 4.30 -3.12
C ASP A 86 14.22 3.06 -4.00
N VAL A 87 13.31 2.15 -3.73
CA VAL A 87 13.13 0.96 -4.57
C VAL A 87 12.44 1.36 -5.88
N ASN A 88 12.77 0.68 -6.97
CA ASN A 88 12.00 0.71 -8.21
C ASN A 88 10.62 0.09 -7.97
N GLN A 89 9.69 0.91 -7.48
CA GLN A 89 8.37 0.49 -7.02
C GLN A 89 7.59 -0.27 -8.10
N PRO A 90 7.45 0.23 -9.36
CA PRO A 90 6.72 -0.50 -10.39
C PRO A 90 7.24 -1.93 -10.58
N LEU A 91 8.56 -2.09 -10.65
CA LEU A 91 9.19 -3.39 -10.87
C LEU A 91 8.94 -4.36 -9.71
N VAL A 92 9.12 -3.89 -8.48
CA VAL A 92 8.93 -4.73 -7.28
C VAL A 92 7.46 -5.05 -7.05
N PHE A 93 6.55 -4.10 -7.26
CA PHE A 93 5.12 -4.36 -7.16
C PHE A 93 4.65 -5.34 -8.22
N THR A 94 4.98 -5.13 -9.50
CA THR A 94 4.59 -6.05 -10.58
C THR A 94 5.06 -7.48 -10.29
N ARG A 95 6.34 -7.68 -9.95
CA ARG A 95 6.85 -9.02 -9.61
C ARG A 95 6.17 -9.64 -8.39
N THR A 96 5.92 -8.84 -7.36
CA THR A 96 5.28 -9.33 -6.14
C THR A 96 3.82 -9.70 -6.39
N LEU A 97 3.09 -8.89 -7.16
CA LEU A 97 1.69 -9.13 -7.50
C LEU A 97 1.53 -10.32 -8.43
N VAL A 98 2.39 -10.47 -9.44
CA VAL A 98 2.39 -11.66 -10.32
C VAL A 98 2.63 -12.93 -9.49
N ARG A 99 3.67 -12.91 -8.65
CA ARG A 99 4.04 -14.06 -7.81
C ARG A 99 2.96 -14.46 -6.80
N LEU A 100 2.19 -13.50 -6.29
CA LEU A 100 1.20 -13.72 -5.23
C LEU A 100 -0.25 -13.62 -5.73
N SER A 101 -0.45 -13.64 -7.04
CA SER A 101 -1.76 -13.40 -7.68
C SER A 101 -2.80 -14.42 -7.22
N SER A 102 -2.45 -15.71 -7.21
CA SER A 102 -3.34 -16.78 -6.78
C SER A 102 -3.75 -16.64 -5.32
N GLU A 103 -2.82 -16.36 -4.40
CA GLU A 103 -3.16 -16.20 -2.99
C GLU A 103 -3.99 -14.95 -2.72
N ILE A 104 -3.77 -13.87 -3.48
CA ILE A 104 -4.58 -12.66 -3.43
C ILE A 104 -6.02 -12.96 -3.88
N GLU A 105 -6.19 -13.63 -5.01
CA GLU A 105 -7.50 -13.99 -5.54
C GLU A 105 -8.27 -14.93 -4.62
N ASP A 106 -7.60 -15.96 -4.10
CA ASP A 106 -8.20 -16.92 -3.19
C ASP A 106 -8.65 -16.25 -1.89
N ASN A 107 -7.84 -15.35 -1.35
CA ASN A 107 -8.21 -14.60 -0.15
C ASN A 107 -9.40 -13.66 -0.40
N ARG A 108 -9.45 -13.00 -1.56
CA ARG A 108 -10.59 -12.16 -1.96
C ARG A 108 -11.88 -12.98 -2.06
N LYS A 109 -11.84 -14.15 -2.73
CA LYS A 109 -12.98 -15.07 -2.83
C LYS A 109 -13.46 -15.51 -1.45
N GLN A 110 -12.54 -15.90 -0.55
CA GLN A 110 -12.87 -16.29 0.82
C GLN A 110 -13.49 -15.15 1.63
N CYS A 111 -12.97 -13.93 1.52
CA CYS A 111 -13.52 -12.75 2.19
C CYS A 111 -14.95 -12.44 1.71
N ASN A 112 -15.21 -12.55 0.40
CA ASN A 112 -16.54 -12.34 -0.17
C ASN A 112 -17.55 -13.39 0.32
N LEU A 113 -17.17 -14.67 0.35
CA LEU A 113 -18.01 -15.75 0.89
C LEU A 113 -18.33 -15.54 2.38
N ASN A 114 -17.33 -15.16 3.17
CA ASN A 114 -17.49 -14.89 4.60
C ASN A 114 -18.35 -13.66 4.89
N HIS A 115 -18.32 -12.66 3.99
CA HIS A 115 -19.19 -11.50 4.07
C HIS A 115 -20.66 -11.89 3.85
N LEU A 116 -20.94 -12.70 2.82
CA LEU A 116 -22.28 -13.21 2.54
C LEU A 116 -22.84 -14.07 3.67
N SER A 117 -21.97 -14.85 4.34
CA SER A 117 -22.39 -15.73 5.45
C SER A 117 -22.58 -15.01 6.79
N ARG A 118 -22.26 -13.71 6.91
CA ARG A 118 -22.34 -12.91 8.17
C ARG A 118 -21.61 -13.55 9.38
N GLN A 119 -20.71 -14.51 9.15
CA GLN A 119 -20.23 -15.39 10.22
C GLN A 119 -18.98 -14.91 10.96
N ASN A 120 -18.29 -13.84 10.52
CA ASN A 120 -17.01 -13.48 11.12
C ASN A 120 -16.98 -12.05 11.68
N ASN A 121 -16.94 -11.95 13.01
CA ASN A 121 -16.42 -10.80 13.77
C ASN A 121 -14.89 -10.68 13.64
N ASN A 122 -14.33 -10.92 12.45
CA ASN A 122 -12.90 -10.73 12.22
C ASN A 122 -12.62 -9.25 12.03
N ASN A 123 -11.88 -8.66 12.97
CA ASN A 123 -11.41 -7.27 12.92
C ASN A 123 -10.23 -7.05 11.94
N ASP A 124 -10.10 -7.86 10.88
CA ASP A 124 -9.03 -7.63 9.89
C ASP A 124 -9.34 -6.36 9.09
N ILE A 125 -8.29 -5.69 8.60
CA ILE A 125 -8.33 -4.38 7.95
C ILE A 125 -9.29 -4.37 6.76
N ILE A 126 -9.40 -5.50 6.04
CA ILE A 126 -10.31 -5.71 4.89
C ILE A 126 -11.78 -5.55 5.30
N PHE A 127 -12.13 -5.81 6.55
CA PHE A 127 -13.50 -5.72 7.06
C PHE A 127 -13.83 -4.35 7.66
N ASN A 128 -12.86 -3.42 7.72
CA ASN A 128 -13.07 -2.05 8.18
C ASN A 128 -14.01 -1.31 7.22
N GLN A 129 -14.90 -0.48 7.77
CA GLN A 129 -15.84 0.31 7.01
C GLN A 129 -15.17 1.19 5.95
N VAL A 130 -14.01 1.79 6.24
CA VAL A 130 -13.27 2.62 5.28
C VAL A 130 -12.84 1.80 4.05
N TYR A 131 -12.34 0.58 4.27
CA TYR A 131 -11.95 -0.32 3.18
C TYR A 131 -13.17 -0.73 2.35
N LYS A 132 -14.29 -1.04 3.01
CA LYS A 132 -15.56 -1.37 2.33
C LYS A 132 -16.09 -0.22 1.49
N GLU A 133 -16.01 1.00 2.01
CA GLU A 133 -16.42 2.20 1.26
C GLU A 133 -15.54 2.40 0.03
N LEU A 134 -14.22 2.24 0.15
CA LEU A 134 -13.30 2.29 -1.01
C LEU A 134 -13.62 1.19 -2.02
N GLN A 135 -13.84 -0.04 -1.56
CA GLN A 135 -14.23 -1.18 -2.40
C GLN A 135 -15.59 -0.99 -3.08
N SER A 136 -16.52 -0.23 -2.48
CA SER A 136 -17.81 0.07 -3.12
C SER A 136 -17.70 1.15 -4.20
N ARG A 137 -16.67 2.00 -4.14
CA ARG A 137 -16.44 3.11 -5.08
C ARG A 137 -15.58 2.72 -6.28
N HIS A 138 -14.84 1.62 -6.18
CA HIS A 138 -13.92 1.14 -7.20
C HIS A 138 -14.23 -0.31 -7.53
N ASP A 139 -14.00 -0.73 -8.77
CA ASP A 139 -14.15 -2.15 -9.11
C ASP A 139 -13.17 -2.97 -8.27
N SER A 140 -13.73 -3.89 -7.47
CA SER A 140 -13.01 -4.62 -6.44
C SER A 140 -11.91 -5.55 -6.97
N SER A 141 -11.99 -5.88 -8.27
CA SER A 141 -11.02 -6.70 -8.99
C SER A 141 -9.64 -6.04 -9.08
N SER A 142 -9.59 -4.70 -9.08
CA SER A 142 -8.46 -3.94 -9.64
C SER A 142 -7.62 -3.17 -8.61
N PHE A 143 -8.03 -3.10 -7.34
CA PHE A 143 -7.32 -2.30 -6.34
C PHE A 143 -6.52 -3.16 -5.36
N ILE A 144 -5.29 -2.73 -5.06
CA ILE A 144 -4.41 -3.32 -4.06
C ILE A 144 -4.17 -2.28 -2.98
N SER A 145 -4.27 -2.69 -1.72
CA SER A 145 -4.11 -1.82 -0.57
C SER A 145 -2.84 -2.16 0.18
N LEU A 146 -2.14 -1.12 0.61
CA LEU A 146 -0.86 -1.24 1.27
C LEU A 146 -0.97 -0.77 2.72
N LEU A 147 -0.47 -1.59 3.64
CA LEU A 147 -0.20 -1.16 5.00
C LEU A 147 1.26 -0.69 5.07
N LEU A 148 1.48 0.61 5.28
CA LEU A 148 2.81 1.21 5.38
C LEU A 148 3.38 1.03 6.78
N HIS A 149 4.66 0.66 6.86
CA HIS A 149 5.44 0.54 8.09
C HIS A 149 6.67 1.44 8.00
N LEU A 150 6.96 2.18 9.06
CA LEU A 150 8.16 3.02 9.16
C LEU A 150 8.90 2.66 10.45
N ASP A 151 10.07 2.02 10.29
CA ASP A 151 10.88 1.54 11.42
C ASP A 151 12.25 2.23 11.46
N GLY A 152 12.63 2.73 12.64
CA GLY A 152 13.93 3.37 12.88
C GLY A 152 14.93 2.42 13.56
N ILE A 153 16.14 2.32 13.02
CA ILE A 153 17.25 1.51 13.52
C ILE A 153 18.48 2.41 13.72
N ASN A 154 19.01 2.44 14.94
CA ASN A 154 20.27 3.16 15.21
C ASN A 154 21.46 2.35 14.65
N LEU A 155 22.17 2.88 13.64
CA LEU A 155 23.31 2.18 13.03
C LEU A 155 24.59 2.30 13.87
N CYS A 156 24.82 3.46 14.47
CA CYS A 156 26.04 3.71 15.22
C CYS A 156 25.77 4.59 16.44
N LYS A 157 26.11 4.07 17.63
CA LYS A 157 25.88 4.74 18.92
C LYS A 157 26.64 6.07 19.05
N SER A 158 27.82 6.20 18.44
CA SER A 158 28.69 7.38 18.59
C SER A 158 28.38 8.52 17.62
N SER A 159 27.96 8.21 16.39
CA SER A 159 27.70 9.23 15.36
C SER A 159 26.25 9.73 15.33
N LYS A 160 25.32 9.05 16.03
CA LYS A 160 23.87 9.28 15.93
C LYS A 160 23.34 9.10 14.49
N LEU A 161 23.99 8.24 13.72
CA LEU A 161 23.52 7.89 12.38
C LEU A 161 22.44 6.82 12.51
N ASN A 162 21.27 7.12 11.93
CA ASN A 162 20.08 6.29 11.99
C ASN A 162 19.70 5.85 10.59
N LEU A 163 19.21 4.61 10.50
CA LEU A 163 18.56 4.05 9.33
C LEU A 163 17.06 4.03 9.59
N TRP A 164 16.28 4.46 8.63
CA TRP A 164 14.82 4.36 8.66
C TRP A 164 14.37 3.56 7.45
N LEU A 165 13.62 2.49 7.71
CA LEU A 165 13.11 1.60 6.71
C LEU A 165 11.63 1.93 6.48
N LEU A 166 11.29 2.38 5.29
CA LEU A 166 9.91 2.45 4.83
C LEU A 166 9.62 1.15 4.08
N SER A 167 8.68 0.38 4.61
CA SER A 167 8.22 -0.87 4.00
C SER A 167 6.71 -0.91 3.96
N CYS A 168 6.15 -1.88 3.24
CA CYS A 168 4.71 -2.11 3.23
C CYS A 168 4.35 -3.58 3.13
N SER A 169 3.14 -3.89 3.60
CA SER A 169 2.50 -5.19 3.45
C SER A 169 1.29 -5.09 2.53
N LEU A 170 1.08 -6.11 1.70
CA LEU A 170 -0.12 -6.24 0.86
C LEU A 170 -1.30 -6.70 1.72
N ILE A 171 -2.34 -5.89 1.81
CA ILE A 171 -3.49 -6.17 2.68
C ILE A 171 -4.30 -7.36 2.13
N GLU A 172 -4.38 -7.48 0.80
CA GLU A 172 -5.13 -8.53 0.11
C GLU A 172 -4.53 -9.93 0.29
N LEU A 173 -3.35 -10.06 0.91
CA LEU A 173 -2.81 -11.35 1.32
C LEU A 173 -3.47 -11.84 2.63
N PRO A 174 -3.62 -13.17 2.78
CA PRO A 174 -3.94 -13.78 4.06
C PRO A 174 -2.95 -13.35 5.15
N VAL A 175 -3.45 -13.14 6.38
CA VAL A 175 -2.65 -12.66 7.53
C VAL A 175 -1.34 -13.44 7.71
N HIS A 176 -1.37 -14.76 7.58
CA HIS A 176 -0.20 -15.63 7.75
C HIS A 176 0.85 -15.54 6.62
N LEU A 177 0.48 -14.97 5.46
CA LEU A 177 1.38 -14.68 4.34
C LEU A 177 1.84 -13.22 4.34
N ARG A 178 0.97 -12.30 4.77
CA ARG A 178 1.19 -10.84 4.79
C ARG A 178 2.48 -10.45 5.52
N TYR A 179 2.76 -11.07 6.67
CA TYR A 179 3.90 -10.76 7.52
C TYR A 179 5.12 -11.65 7.29
N ARG A 180 5.11 -12.52 6.26
CA ARG A 180 6.31 -13.28 5.90
C ARG A 180 7.36 -12.32 5.33
N ARG A 181 8.61 -12.47 5.75
CA ARG A 181 9.71 -11.55 5.39
C ARG A 181 9.85 -11.31 3.89
N PHE A 182 9.65 -12.35 3.08
CA PHE A 182 9.74 -12.31 1.61
C PHE A 182 8.52 -11.71 0.92
N ASN A 183 7.44 -11.42 1.65
CA ASN A 183 6.25 -10.74 1.14
C ASN A 183 6.14 -9.29 1.64
N MET A 184 7.01 -8.87 2.56
CA MET A 184 7.14 -7.46 2.91
C MET A 184 7.96 -6.74 1.85
N ILE A 185 7.38 -5.68 1.28
CA ILE A 185 8.01 -4.90 0.24
C ILE A 185 8.75 -3.74 0.90
N VAL A 186 10.05 -3.64 0.66
CA VAL A 186 10.81 -2.43 1.03
C VAL A 186 10.52 -1.36 -0.03
N LEU A 187 10.16 -0.16 0.42
CA LEU A 187 9.88 0.98 -0.46
C LEU A 187 11.05 1.95 -0.50
N SER A 188 11.67 2.21 0.65
CA SER A 188 12.79 3.13 0.75
C SER A 188 13.62 2.87 2.00
N VAL A 189 14.92 3.15 1.90
CA VAL A 189 15.85 3.17 3.04
C VAL A 189 16.42 4.57 3.18
N TRP A 190 16.17 5.21 4.31
CA TRP A 190 16.71 6.51 4.66
C TRP A 190 17.88 6.35 5.62
N ILE A 191 18.99 7.00 5.35
CA ILE A 191 20.17 7.02 6.21
C ILE A 191 20.54 8.47 6.50
N GLY A 192 20.42 8.87 7.77
CA GLY A 192 20.63 10.25 8.18
C GLY A 192 20.84 10.40 9.68
N HIS A 193 21.23 11.61 10.10
CA HIS A 193 21.43 11.93 11.53
C HIS A 193 20.13 12.35 12.23
N ARG A 194 19.03 12.41 11.49
CA ARG A 194 17.69 12.71 11.98
C ARG A 194 16.70 11.79 11.30
N GLU A 195 15.57 11.60 11.96
CA GLU A 195 14.42 10.93 11.39
C GLU A 195 13.87 11.66 10.16
N PRO A 196 13.23 10.93 9.24
CA PRO A 196 12.41 11.55 8.20
C PRO A 196 11.34 12.39 8.90
N LEU A 197 11.33 13.70 8.65
CA LEU A 197 10.24 14.53 9.13
C LEU A 197 8.96 14.11 8.41
N HIS A 198 7.87 13.96 9.16
CA HIS A 198 6.54 13.92 8.57
C HIS A 198 6.36 15.24 7.82
N CYS A 199 6.28 15.20 6.48
CA CYS A 199 5.65 16.30 5.78
C CYS A 199 4.23 16.36 6.30
N GLU A 200 3.92 17.36 7.13
CA GLU A 200 2.54 17.82 7.25
C GLU A 200 2.13 18.16 5.82
N VAL A 201 1.31 17.30 5.23
CA VAL A 201 0.58 17.66 4.03
C VAL A 201 -0.28 18.82 4.49
N GLU A 202 0.15 20.05 4.21
CA GLU A 202 -0.71 21.21 4.30
C GLU A 202 -1.90 20.90 3.39
N ASN A 203 -2.98 20.39 3.99
CA ASN A 203 -4.28 20.31 3.37
C ASN A 203 -4.73 21.75 3.14
N LYS A 204 -4.25 22.35 2.06
CA LYS A 204 -4.90 23.49 1.41
C LYS A 204 -6.13 22.92 0.71
N LEU A 205 -7.16 22.66 1.50
CA LEU A 205 -8.55 22.63 1.04
C LEU A 205 -9.09 24.06 1.07
#